data_AF-A0A5N5T4A1-F1
#
_entry.id   AF-A0A5N5T4A1-F1
#
_cell.length_a   1.000
_cell.length_b   1.000
_cell.length_c   1.000
_cell.angle_alpha   90.00
_cell.angle_beta   90.00
_cell.angle_gamma   90.00
#
_symmetry.space_group_name_H-M   'P 1'
#
loop_
_entity.id
_entity.type
_entity.pdbx_description
1 polymer ?
#
loop_
_entity_poly.entity_id
_entity_poly.type
_entity_poly.pdbx_seq_one_letter_code
_entity_poly.pdbx_strand_id
1 'polypeptide(L)'
;MNSQEDVELLPKIRCRDEQLKSLKGLIREDSSPLPASIFVFGLPGTGKSLLLNSVFRYRNVRICYANCIEFYSPKIIYERILNQMSDVEPLESNNFSSYASCDNMADFVRYVKEIDLDRKERYAFIFEHSERLRDCSANIFPALCRLQELCEDVNVCVVFSSRLPLDKFRVPMGFLEPFVIHFPQYTKDETVDILVSEQPMDCCLSKDGYKNYISLLLSVFYLATRNLPELKHLAELHLKLYCDPIMKEEAKEDELRFLWKNIEPKFKKALSTVYLREVSSEQFMKIQESMDSEVKVPQNNKLNLTKIELPFYSKFLLISAYLASYNPPKSDKRFFTKNHGKKRKTQAMIKAKQKSCSQLVGPKPFPLDRLLAIFYSIIEDKVAPTAHIFTQITSLVSLRLLTSVGNDDPLSSPKYKSNVSFDFIRFISRTVNFEIVQYLYDYSS
;
A
#
# COMPACT_ATOMS: atom_id res chain seq x y z
N MET A 1 -5.10 7.17 -41.17
CA MET A 1 -5.00 8.64 -41.07
C MET A 1 -4.43 9.07 -39.71
N ASN A 2 -3.57 8.26 -39.07
CA ASN A 2 -3.12 8.44 -37.67
C ASN A 2 -1.63 8.76 -37.52
N SER A 3 -0.86 8.83 -38.61
CA SER A 3 0.60 8.92 -38.56
C SER A 3 1.16 10.25 -38.03
N GLN A 4 0.34 11.27 -37.82
CA GLN A 4 0.78 12.57 -37.26
C GLN A 4 0.58 12.69 -35.74
N GLU A 5 -0.37 11.97 -35.13
CA GLU A 5 -0.54 11.97 -33.66
C GLU A 5 0.47 11.05 -32.96
N ASP A 6 0.95 10.01 -33.63
CA ASP A 6 1.87 9.01 -33.06
C ASP A 6 3.32 9.51 -32.86
N VAL A 7 3.69 10.63 -33.50
CA VAL A 7 5.00 11.29 -33.33
C VAL A 7 5.06 12.10 -32.01
N GLU A 8 3.92 12.43 -31.40
CA GLU A 8 3.84 13.22 -30.16
C GLU A 8 3.96 12.42 -28.85
N LEU A 9 3.94 11.09 -28.87
CA LEU A 9 3.99 10.27 -27.66
C LEU A 9 5.41 9.97 -27.16
N LEU A 10 6.39 9.89 -28.06
CA LEU A 10 7.81 9.72 -27.71
C LEU A 10 8.42 10.92 -26.95
N PRO A 11 8.12 12.21 -27.26
CA PRO A 11 8.70 13.34 -26.53
C PRO A 11 8.22 13.47 -25.06
N LYS A 12 7.20 12.71 -24.64
CA LYS A 12 6.74 12.67 -23.24
C LYS A 12 7.59 11.77 -22.34
N ILE A 13 8.40 10.87 -22.90
CA ILE A 13 9.20 9.92 -22.10
C ILE A 13 10.58 10.52 -21.88
N ARG A 14 10.89 10.89 -20.64
CA ARG A 14 12.19 11.43 -20.24
C ARG A 14 12.96 10.44 -19.37
N CYS A 15 14.29 10.54 -19.40
CA CYS A 15 15.22 9.82 -18.53
C CYS A 15 15.09 8.27 -18.61
N ARG A 16 14.72 7.75 -19.79
CA ARG A 16 14.51 6.31 -20.04
C ARG A 16 15.11 5.84 -21.36
N ASP A 17 16.19 6.47 -21.80
CA ASP A 17 16.77 6.25 -23.12
C ASP A 17 17.30 4.82 -23.30
N GLU A 18 17.90 4.22 -22.26
CA GLU A 18 18.41 2.85 -22.30
C GLU A 18 17.28 1.82 -22.41
N GLN A 19 16.22 1.97 -21.61
CA GLN A 19 15.06 1.08 -21.65
C GLN A 19 14.30 1.25 -22.97
N LEU A 20 14.18 2.49 -23.47
CA LEU A 20 13.59 2.81 -24.75
C LEU A 20 14.37 2.17 -25.91
N LYS A 21 15.70 2.27 -25.88
CA LYS A 21 16.59 1.65 -26.87
C LYS A 21 16.47 0.13 -26.85
N SER A 22 16.42 -0.47 -25.66
CA SER A 22 16.26 -1.92 -25.48
C SER A 22 14.92 -2.40 -26.04
N LEU A 23 13.81 -1.71 -25.72
CA LEU A 23 12.48 -2.07 -26.22
C LEU A 23 12.33 -1.82 -27.72
N LYS A 24 12.88 -0.72 -28.26
CA LYS A 24 12.92 -0.47 -29.72
C LYS A 24 13.76 -1.50 -30.47
N GLY A 25 14.81 -2.05 -29.84
CA GLY A 25 15.66 -3.09 -30.41
C GLY A 25 14.97 -4.46 -30.46
N LEU A 26 14.16 -4.78 -29.44
CA LEU A 26 13.36 -6.01 -29.37
C LEU A 26 12.13 -5.93 -30.28
N ILE A 27 11.42 -4.80 -30.26
CA ILE A 27 10.20 -4.57 -31.05
C ILE A 27 10.61 -3.84 -32.34
N ARG A 28 10.99 -4.65 -33.32
CA ARG A 28 11.36 -4.20 -34.67
C ARG A 28 10.13 -3.80 -35.50
N GLU A 29 10.38 -3.29 -36.70
CA GLU A 29 9.39 -2.79 -37.66
C GLU A 29 8.28 -3.81 -37.99
N ASP A 30 7.21 -3.32 -38.60
CA ASP A 30 5.88 -3.96 -38.67
C ASP A 30 5.86 -5.35 -39.32
N SER A 31 6.87 -5.71 -40.12
CA SER A 31 6.99 -7.03 -40.76
C SER A 31 7.72 -8.09 -39.93
N SER A 32 8.30 -7.72 -38.78
CA SER A 32 9.12 -8.63 -37.98
C SER A 32 8.34 -9.32 -36.86
N PRO A 33 8.67 -10.60 -36.55
CA PRO A 33 8.06 -11.31 -35.44
C PRO A 33 8.43 -10.64 -34.11
N LEU A 34 7.45 -10.55 -33.21
CA LEU A 34 7.68 -10.11 -31.85
C LEU A 34 8.42 -11.21 -31.05
N PRO A 35 9.16 -10.83 -29.99
CA PRO A 35 9.68 -11.83 -29.04
C PRO A 35 8.54 -12.51 -28.27
N ALA A 36 8.73 -13.78 -27.88
CA ALA A 36 7.70 -14.56 -27.18
C ALA A 36 7.26 -13.95 -25.87
N SER A 37 8.22 -13.53 -25.04
CA SER A 37 7.92 -12.87 -23.79
C SER A 37 8.97 -11.85 -23.36
N ILE A 38 8.49 -10.79 -22.70
CA ILE A 38 9.30 -9.71 -22.12
C ILE A 38 8.93 -9.60 -20.65
N PHE A 39 9.92 -9.51 -19.77
CA PHE A 39 9.72 -9.34 -18.35
C PHE A 39 10.28 -8.00 -17.90
N VAL A 40 9.39 -7.10 -17.52
CA VAL A 40 9.72 -5.76 -17.05
C VAL A 40 9.55 -5.69 -15.54
N PHE A 41 10.61 -5.31 -14.83
CA PHE A 41 10.54 -5.14 -13.39
C PHE A 41 11.12 -3.82 -12.91
N GLY A 42 10.56 -3.33 -11.81
CA GLY A 42 10.94 -2.07 -11.19
C GLY A 42 9.89 -1.61 -10.19
N LEU A 43 10.23 -0.62 -9.38
CA LEU A 43 9.30 -0.10 -8.37
C LEU A 43 8.11 0.65 -9.01
N PRO A 44 7.01 0.89 -8.27
CA PRO A 44 5.93 1.75 -8.75
C PRO A 44 6.43 3.15 -9.11
N GLY A 45 5.79 3.79 -10.09
CA GLY A 45 6.14 5.16 -10.49
C GLY A 45 7.41 5.30 -11.33
N THR A 46 8.02 4.21 -11.81
CA THR A 46 9.22 4.27 -12.67
C THR A 46 8.93 4.44 -14.18
N GLY A 47 7.65 4.57 -14.57
CA GLY A 47 7.24 4.80 -15.96
C GLY A 47 7.10 3.55 -16.83
N LYS A 48 7.05 2.34 -16.24
CA LYS A 48 6.93 1.06 -16.98
C LYS A 48 5.74 1.04 -17.94
N SER A 49 4.53 1.26 -17.42
CA SER A 49 3.31 1.23 -18.23
C SER A 49 3.34 2.34 -19.29
N LEU A 50 3.77 3.57 -18.93
CA LEU A 50 3.90 4.66 -19.90
C LEU A 50 4.79 4.28 -21.09
N LEU A 51 5.98 3.73 -20.82
CA LEU A 51 6.94 3.41 -21.87
C LEU A 51 6.47 2.23 -22.73
N LEU A 52 5.96 1.16 -22.12
CA LEU A 52 5.39 0.02 -22.85
C LEU A 52 4.26 0.47 -23.78
N ASN A 53 3.33 1.28 -23.26
CA ASN A 53 2.18 1.75 -24.01
C ASN A 53 2.61 2.58 -25.23
N SER A 54 3.54 3.52 -25.03
CA SER A 54 4.03 4.36 -26.12
C SER A 54 4.80 3.57 -27.17
N VAL A 55 5.65 2.62 -26.77
CA VAL A 55 6.45 1.83 -27.74
C VAL A 55 5.58 0.87 -28.54
N PHE A 56 4.66 0.16 -27.90
CA PHE A 56 3.78 -0.77 -28.62
C PHE A 56 2.81 -0.04 -29.55
N ARG A 57 2.24 1.10 -29.13
CA ARG A 57 1.40 1.94 -30.00
C ARG A 57 2.19 2.47 -31.21
N TYR A 58 3.41 2.98 -30.97
CA TYR A 58 4.29 3.48 -32.04
C TYR A 58 4.66 2.40 -33.07
N ARG A 59 4.61 1.12 -32.71
CA ARG A 59 4.93 -0.04 -33.57
C ARG A 59 3.69 -0.76 -34.11
N ASN A 60 2.53 -0.09 -34.09
CA ASN A 60 1.25 -0.63 -34.53
C ASN A 60 0.92 -2.00 -33.91
N VAL A 61 1.32 -2.22 -32.65
CA VAL A 61 1.01 -3.45 -31.91
C VAL A 61 -0.24 -3.22 -31.08
N ARG A 62 -1.22 -4.11 -31.24
CA ARG A 62 -2.44 -4.09 -30.47
C ARG A 62 -2.18 -4.52 -29.04
N ILE A 63 -2.55 -3.70 -28.08
CA ILE A 63 -2.27 -3.94 -26.67
C ILE A 63 -3.51 -4.46 -25.96
N CYS A 64 -3.37 -5.55 -25.21
CA CYS A 64 -4.40 -6.07 -24.32
C CYS A 64 -3.86 -6.09 -22.88
N TYR A 65 -4.55 -5.42 -21.94
CA TYR A 65 -4.16 -5.35 -20.53
C TYR A 65 -4.95 -6.32 -19.66
N ALA A 66 -4.21 -7.02 -18.80
CA ALA A 66 -4.75 -7.77 -17.69
C ALA A 66 -4.10 -7.32 -16.38
N ASN A 67 -4.89 -6.79 -15.45
CA ASN A 67 -4.43 -6.49 -14.11
C ASN A 67 -4.47 -7.76 -13.26
N CYS A 68 -3.30 -8.18 -12.79
CA CYS A 68 -3.18 -9.45 -12.10
C CYS A 68 -3.74 -9.46 -10.67
N ILE A 69 -4.14 -8.30 -10.14
CA ILE A 69 -4.77 -8.17 -8.82
C ILE A 69 -6.27 -8.46 -8.90
N GLU A 70 -6.90 -8.18 -10.04
CA GLU A 70 -8.35 -8.31 -10.22
C GLU A 70 -8.79 -9.77 -10.37
N PHE A 71 -7.87 -10.67 -10.72
CA PHE A 71 -8.20 -12.08 -10.85
C PHE A 71 -8.04 -12.84 -9.54
N TYR A 72 -8.97 -13.76 -9.33
CA TYR A 72 -8.83 -14.89 -8.41
C TYR A 72 -8.84 -16.23 -9.14
N SER A 73 -9.18 -16.23 -10.44
CA SER A 73 -9.25 -17.40 -11.31
C SER A 73 -8.63 -17.09 -12.68
N PRO A 74 -7.90 -18.04 -13.31
CA PRO A 74 -7.28 -17.85 -14.63
C PRO A 74 -8.28 -17.51 -15.74
N LYS A 75 -9.50 -18.06 -15.64
CA LYS A 75 -10.62 -17.82 -16.56
C LYS A 75 -10.86 -16.33 -16.83
N ILE A 76 -10.88 -15.53 -15.78
CA ILE A 76 -11.14 -14.08 -15.86
C ILE A 76 -10.06 -13.37 -16.70
N ILE A 77 -8.82 -13.85 -16.61
CA ILE A 77 -7.69 -13.27 -17.35
C ILE A 77 -7.83 -13.57 -18.84
N TYR A 78 -8.13 -14.82 -19.17
CA TYR A 78 -8.31 -15.26 -20.54
C TYR A 78 -9.48 -14.53 -21.20
N GLU A 79 -10.64 -14.49 -20.54
CA GLU A 79 -11.83 -13.78 -21.03
C GLU A 79 -11.56 -12.29 -21.23
N ARG A 80 -10.86 -11.63 -20.30
CA ARG A 80 -10.50 -10.21 -20.43
C ARG A 80 -9.60 -9.92 -21.62
N ILE A 81 -8.60 -10.77 -21.87
CA ILE A 81 -7.71 -10.61 -23.03
C ILE A 81 -8.47 -10.87 -24.32
N LEU A 82 -9.26 -11.95 -24.40
CA LEU A 82 -10.06 -12.27 -25.58
C LEU A 82 -11.05 -11.16 -25.91
N ASN A 83 -11.76 -10.62 -24.92
CA ASN A 83 -12.68 -9.50 -25.07
C ASN A 83 -12.00 -8.26 -25.66
N GLN A 84 -10.79 -7.90 -25.19
CA GLN A 84 -10.01 -6.80 -25.75
C GLN A 84 -9.44 -7.10 -27.14
N MET A 85 -9.18 -8.37 -27.44
CA MET A 85 -8.70 -8.81 -28.75
C MET A 85 -9.82 -8.73 -29.80
N SER A 86 -11.05 -9.06 -29.42
CA SER A 86 -12.24 -9.08 -30.28
C SER A 86 -13.06 -7.78 -30.29
N ASP A 87 -12.66 -6.75 -29.54
CA ASP A 87 -13.45 -5.52 -29.30
C ASP A 87 -14.85 -5.78 -28.71
N VAL A 88 -14.99 -6.83 -27.91
CA VAL A 88 -16.25 -7.15 -27.23
C VAL A 88 -16.19 -6.62 -25.80
N GLU A 89 -17.05 -5.66 -25.49
CA GLU A 89 -17.25 -5.20 -24.11
C GLU A 89 -18.54 -5.79 -23.55
N PRO A 90 -18.52 -6.43 -22.36
CA PRO A 90 -19.72 -6.93 -21.71
C PRO A 90 -20.56 -5.74 -21.24
N LEU A 91 -21.59 -5.41 -22.01
CA LEU A 91 -22.49 -4.27 -21.83
C LEU A 91 -23.93 -4.80 -21.62
N GLU A 92 -24.83 -3.95 -21.13
CA GLU A 92 -26.25 -4.33 -21.02
C GLU A 92 -26.84 -4.76 -22.37
N SER A 93 -26.38 -4.15 -23.48
CA SER A 93 -26.82 -4.47 -24.84
C SER A 93 -26.49 -5.89 -25.29
N ASN A 94 -25.49 -6.55 -24.71
CA ASN A 94 -25.13 -7.93 -25.00
C ASN A 94 -25.38 -8.88 -23.81
N ASN A 95 -26.24 -8.48 -22.86
CA ASN A 95 -26.51 -9.23 -21.63
C ASN A 95 -25.24 -9.54 -20.81
N PHE A 96 -24.25 -8.64 -20.83
CA PHE A 96 -22.95 -8.82 -20.19
C PHE A 96 -22.21 -10.09 -20.64
N SER A 97 -22.45 -10.55 -21.86
CA SER A 97 -21.76 -11.71 -22.41
C SER A 97 -20.33 -11.36 -22.78
N SER A 98 -19.41 -12.26 -22.45
CA SER A 98 -18.04 -12.23 -22.97
C SER A 98 -17.98 -12.86 -24.35
N TYR A 99 -16.92 -12.58 -25.11
CA TYR A 99 -16.69 -13.16 -26.43
C TYR A 99 -16.83 -14.70 -26.44
N ALA A 100 -16.18 -15.36 -25.47
CA ALA A 100 -16.31 -16.78 -25.24
C ALA A 100 -16.00 -17.11 -23.79
N SER A 101 -16.55 -18.21 -23.28
CA SER A 101 -16.15 -18.72 -21.96
C SER A 101 -14.87 -19.53 -22.07
N CYS A 102 -13.86 -19.16 -21.29
CA CYS A 102 -12.51 -19.74 -21.42
C CYS A 102 -12.04 -20.32 -20.08
N ASP A 103 -12.25 -21.63 -19.89
CA ASP A 103 -11.93 -22.29 -18.62
C ASP A 103 -10.44 -22.65 -18.50
N ASN A 104 -9.79 -23.02 -19.61
CA ASN A 104 -8.42 -23.53 -19.61
C ASN A 104 -7.53 -22.83 -20.65
N MET A 105 -6.20 -22.99 -20.48
CA MET A 105 -5.20 -22.44 -21.42
C MET A 105 -5.38 -22.98 -22.85
N ALA A 106 -5.83 -24.23 -23.03
CA ALA A 106 -6.05 -24.80 -24.35
C ALA A 106 -7.18 -24.10 -25.10
N ASP A 107 -8.28 -23.78 -24.40
CA ASP A 107 -9.39 -23.02 -24.95
C ASP A 107 -8.94 -21.60 -25.31
N PHE A 108 -8.12 -20.99 -24.44
CA PHE A 108 -7.54 -19.68 -24.68
C PHE A 108 -6.71 -19.64 -25.97
N VAL A 109 -5.81 -20.60 -26.17
CA VAL A 109 -5.00 -20.70 -27.39
C VAL A 109 -5.88 -20.90 -28.62
N ARG A 110 -6.94 -21.73 -28.53
CA ARG A 110 -7.89 -21.92 -29.63
C ARG A 110 -8.57 -20.60 -30.01
N TYR A 111 -9.14 -19.89 -29.04
CA TYR A 111 -9.85 -18.63 -29.30
C TYR A 111 -8.91 -17.52 -29.79
N VAL A 112 -7.66 -17.47 -29.32
CA VAL A 112 -6.66 -16.53 -29.85
C VAL A 112 -6.37 -16.81 -31.33
N LYS A 113 -6.21 -18.08 -31.71
CA LYS A 113 -6.05 -18.46 -33.14
C LYS A 113 -7.28 -18.10 -33.97
N GLU A 114 -8.48 -18.35 -33.45
CA GLU A 114 -9.74 -18.01 -34.13
C GLU A 114 -9.87 -16.51 -34.41
N ILE A 115 -9.59 -15.65 -33.42
CA ILE A 115 -9.67 -14.19 -33.59
C ILE A 115 -8.61 -13.66 -34.57
N ASP A 116 -7.41 -14.24 -34.55
CA ASP A 116 -6.32 -13.80 -35.43
C ASP A 116 -6.53 -14.18 -36.90
N LEU A 117 -7.26 -15.27 -37.20
CA LEU A 117 -7.58 -15.65 -38.58
C LEU A 117 -8.26 -14.51 -39.36
N ASP A 118 -9.11 -13.74 -38.69
CA ASP A 118 -9.85 -12.62 -39.28
C ASP A 118 -9.01 -11.34 -39.38
N ARG A 119 -8.15 -11.08 -38.40
CA ARG A 119 -7.48 -9.78 -38.23
C ARG A 119 -6.03 -9.76 -38.69
N LYS A 120 -5.26 -10.82 -38.44
CA LYS A 120 -3.81 -10.94 -38.74
C LYS A 120 -3.00 -9.75 -38.22
N GLU A 121 -3.16 -9.45 -36.95
CA GLU A 121 -2.49 -8.31 -36.28
C GLU A 121 -1.32 -8.78 -35.38
N ARG A 122 -0.57 -7.82 -34.84
CA ARG A 122 0.47 -8.06 -33.83
C ARG A 122 -0.13 -7.77 -32.46
N TYR A 123 0.03 -8.69 -31.51
CA TYR A 123 -0.58 -8.56 -30.19
C TYR A 123 0.47 -8.48 -29.07
N ALA A 124 0.27 -7.56 -28.13
CA ALA A 124 1.01 -7.46 -26.88
C ALA A 124 0.06 -7.68 -25.70
N PHE A 125 0.21 -8.82 -25.03
CA PHE A 125 -0.55 -9.15 -23.82
C PHE A 125 0.21 -8.68 -22.59
N ILE A 126 -0.23 -7.57 -21.99
CA ILE A 126 0.43 -6.94 -20.85
C ILE A 126 -0.24 -7.39 -19.55
N PHE A 127 0.49 -8.16 -18.76
CA PHE A 127 0.12 -8.62 -17.43
C PHE A 127 0.71 -7.69 -16.37
N GLU A 128 -0.09 -6.73 -15.89
CA GLU A 128 0.32 -5.84 -14.79
C GLU A 128 0.24 -6.55 -13.44
N HIS A 129 1.14 -6.26 -12.51
CA HIS A 129 1.22 -6.92 -11.21
C HIS A 129 1.43 -8.45 -11.30
N SER A 130 2.20 -8.88 -12.29
CA SER A 130 2.46 -10.29 -12.60
C SER A 130 3.01 -11.10 -11.41
N GLU A 131 3.51 -10.48 -10.33
CA GLU A 131 3.85 -11.16 -9.07
C GLU A 131 2.73 -12.05 -8.52
N ARG A 132 1.46 -11.74 -8.81
CA ARG A 132 0.28 -12.52 -8.43
C ARG A 132 0.11 -13.82 -9.19
N LEU A 133 0.67 -13.95 -10.40
CA LEU A 133 0.61 -15.20 -11.18
C LEU A 133 1.27 -16.37 -10.45
N ARG A 134 2.17 -16.09 -9.49
CA ARG A 134 2.83 -17.08 -8.64
C ARG A 134 1.89 -17.70 -7.60
N ASP A 135 0.83 -16.99 -7.23
CA ASP A 135 -0.15 -17.44 -6.22
C ASP A 135 -1.26 -18.32 -6.84
N CYS A 136 -1.36 -18.38 -8.18
CA CYS A 136 -2.42 -19.10 -8.89
C CYS A 136 -2.13 -20.61 -9.04
N SER A 137 -1.65 -21.02 -10.21
CA SER A 137 -1.23 -22.39 -10.49
C SER A 137 0.16 -22.35 -11.09
N ALA A 138 0.97 -23.36 -10.74
CA ALA A 138 2.38 -23.41 -11.12
C ALA A 138 2.61 -23.41 -12.65
N ASN A 139 1.58 -23.74 -13.43
CA ASN A 139 1.69 -23.93 -14.88
C ASN A 139 1.33 -22.67 -15.69
N ILE A 140 0.63 -21.68 -15.12
CA ILE A 140 0.16 -20.51 -15.88
C ILE A 140 1.33 -19.66 -16.38
N PHE A 141 2.27 -19.31 -15.49
CA PHE A 141 3.39 -18.46 -15.87
C PHE A 141 4.29 -19.12 -16.93
N PRO A 142 4.73 -20.40 -16.79
CA PRO A 142 5.46 -21.10 -17.85
C PRO A 142 4.69 -21.21 -19.17
N ALA A 143 3.37 -21.45 -19.12
CA ALA A 143 2.55 -21.54 -20.33
C ALA A 143 2.44 -20.18 -21.04
N LEU A 144 2.29 -19.09 -20.29
CA LEU A 144 2.29 -17.73 -20.85
C LEU A 144 3.63 -17.33 -21.46
N CYS A 145 4.77 -17.75 -20.87
CA CYS A 145 6.09 -17.52 -21.47
C CYS A 145 6.24 -18.15 -22.86
N ARG A 146 5.56 -19.28 -23.10
CA ARG A 146 5.59 -20.05 -24.36
C ARG A 146 4.36 -19.82 -25.24
N LEU A 147 3.53 -18.81 -24.93
CA LEU A 147 2.24 -18.63 -25.61
C LEU A 147 2.40 -18.45 -27.12
N GLN A 148 3.45 -17.76 -27.57
CA GLN A 148 3.73 -17.60 -28.99
C GLN A 148 3.96 -18.95 -29.69
N GLU A 149 4.67 -19.89 -29.05
CA GLU A 149 4.89 -21.24 -29.59
C GLU A 149 3.59 -22.05 -29.63
N LEU A 150 2.73 -21.89 -28.61
CA LEU A 150 1.44 -22.59 -28.53
C LEU A 150 0.45 -22.09 -29.59
N CYS A 151 0.51 -20.79 -29.90
CA CYS A 151 -0.32 -20.17 -30.92
C CYS A 151 0.22 -20.33 -32.35
N GLU A 152 1.42 -20.90 -32.54
CA GLU A 152 2.08 -21.20 -33.81
C GLU A 152 2.20 -20.00 -34.77
N ASP A 153 1.13 -19.64 -35.48
CA ASP A 153 1.10 -18.62 -36.53
C ASP A 153 0.77 -17.20 -36.02
N VAL A 154 0.31 -17.07 -34.76
CA VAL A 154 -0.12 -15.77 -34.21
C VAL A 154 1.07 -14.98 -33.67
N ASN A 155 1.23 -13.73 -34.12
CA ASN A 155 2.30 -12.84 -33.67
C ASN A 155 1.98 -12.20 -32.31
N VAL A 156 2.13 -12.99 -31.23
CA VAL A 156 1.88 -12.57 -29.84
C VAL A 156 3.18 -12.39 -29.05
N CYS A 157 3.25 -11.30 -28.30
CA CYS A 157 4.24 -11.06 -27.25
C CYS A 157 3.57 -10.96 -25.89
N VAL A 158 4.03 -11.77 -24.93
CA VAL A 158 3.55 -11.67 -23.55
C VAL A 158 4.49 -10.79 -22.73
N VAL A 159 3.97 -9.69 -22.20
CA VAL A 159 4.73 -8.76 -21.36
C VAL A 159 4.30 -8.87 -19.92
N PHE A 160 5.23 -9.22 -19.04
CA PHE A 160 5.01 -9.25 -17.60
C PHE A 160 5.54 -7.98 -16.96
N SER A 161 4.69 -7.22 -16.29
CA SER A 161 5.09 -6.06 -15.48
C SER A 161 5.03 -6.43 -14.01
N SER A 162 6.18 -6.46 -13.32
CA SER A 162 6.28 -6.81 -11.89
C SER A 162 7.03 -5.76 -11.08
N ARG A 163 6.85 -5.80 -9.77
CA ARG A 163 7.73 -5.16 -8.78
C ARG A 163 8.94 -6.03 -8.40
N LEU A 164 8.85 -7.34 -8.65
CA LEU A 164 9.84 -8.32 -8.23
C LEU A 164 10.76 -8.71 -9.41
N PRO A 165 12.03 -9.04 -9.14
CA PRO A 165 12.92 -9.58 -10.17
C PRO A 165 12.49 -10.98 -10.60
N LEU A 166 12.88 -11.37 -11.82
CA LEU A 166 12.51 -12.66 -12.44
C LEU A 166 12.92 -13.87 -11.58
N ASP A 167 14.01 -13.78 -10.82
CA ASP A 167 14.48 -14.86 -9.93
C ASP A 167 13.40 -15.34 -8.93
N LYS A 168 12.44 -14.46 -8.59
CA LYS A 168 11.34 -14.77 -7.67
C LYS A 168 10.16 -15.48 -8.33
N PHE A 169 10.23 -15.76 -9.64
CA PHE A 169 9.26 -16.49 -10.45
C PHE A 169 9.71 -17.90 -10.80
N ARG A 170 10.93 -18.31 -10.40
CA ARG A 170 11.44 -19.66 -10.69
C ARG A 170 10.51 -20.73 -10.12
N VAL A 171 10.05 -21.61 -11.01
CA VAL A 171 9.32 -22.83 -10.68
C VAL A 171 10.24 -24.05 -10.84
N PRO A 172 9.99 -25.16 -10.12
CA PRO A 172 10.86 -26.34 -10.17
C PRO A 172 11.05 -26.93 -11.58
N MET A 173 10.02 -26.84 -12.43
CA MET A 173 10.04 -27.38 -13.80
C MET A 173 10.70 -26.45 -14.83
N GLY A 174 11.14 -25.25 -14.42
CA GLY A 174 11.64 -24.21 -15.33
C GLY A 174 10.56 -23.60 -16.23
N PHE A 175 10.99 -22.65 -17.07
CA PHE A 175 10.18 -22.00 -18.10
C PHE A 175 11.09 -21.40 -19.18
N LEU A 176 10.51 -21.00 -20.32
CA LEU A 176 11.22 -20.26 -21.36
C LEU A 176 11.57 -18.85 -20.85
N GLU A 177 12.86 -18.53 -20.73
CA GLU A 177 13.27 -17.26 -20.13
C GLU A 177 12.86 -16.03 -20.97
N PRO A 178 12.08 -15.09 -20.42
CA PRO A 178 11.69 -13.86 -21.11
C PRO A 178 12.87 -12.89 -21.19
N PHE A 179 12.80 -11.95 -22.13
CA PHE A 179 13.76 -10.83 -22.17
C PHE A 179 13.54 -9.90 -20.97
N VAL A 180 14.52 -9.83 -20.08
CA VAL A 180 14.42 -9.08 -18.83
C VAL A 180 14.85 -7.62 -19.03
N ILE A 181 14.00 -6.68 -18.63
CA ILE A 181 14.29 -5.24 -18.66
C ILE A 181 14.06 -4.64 -17.26
N HIS A 182 15.10 -4.06 -16.71
CA HIS A 182 15.05 -3.38 -15.42
C HIS A 182 14.72 -1.89 -15.59
N PHE A 183 13.74 -1.42 -14.82
CA PHE A 183 13.38 -0.01 -14.69
C PHE A 183 13.85 0.53 -13.34
N PRO A 184 15.02 1.17 -13.29
CA PRO A 184 15.56 1.75 -12.05
C PRO A 184 14.69 2.91 -11.55
N GLN A 185 14.82 3.26 -10.27
CA GLN A 185 14.23 4.49 -9.76
C GLN A 185 14.92 5.70 -10.37
N TYR A 186 14.15 6.77 -10.61
CA TYR A 186 14.70 8.04 -11.06
C TYR A 186 15.70 8.59 -10.02
N THR A 187 16.76 9.23 -10.51
CA THR A 187 17.65 10.03 -9.68
C THR A 187 16.97 11.34 -9.28
N LYS A 188 17.58 12.11 -8.36
CA LYS A 188 17.02 13.40 -7.94
C LYS A 188 16.94 14.36 -9.14
N ASP A 189 17.99 14.42 -9.94
CA ASP A 189 18.09 15.31 -11.09
C ASP A 189 17.10 14.91 -12.19
N GLU A 190 16.99 13.62 -12.49
CA GLU A 190 15.97 13.11 -13.42
C GLU A 190 14.55 13.42 -12.95
N THR A 191 14.29 13.35 -11.64
CA THR A 191 12.99 13.67 -11.06
C THR A 191 12.68 15.17 -11.22
N VAL A 192 13.68 16.05 -11.03
CA VAL A 192 13.54 17.50 -11.30
C VAL A 192 13.18 17.72 -12.77
N ASP A 193 13.93 17.11 -13.69
CA ASP A 193 13.75 17.30 -15.12
C ASP A 193 12.38 16.82 -15.63
N ILE A 194 11.85 15.75 -15.03
CA ILE A 194 10.50 15.25 -15.32
C ILE A 194 9.45 16.21 -14.77
N LEU A 195 9.53 16.58 -13.49
CA LEU A 195 8.51 17.44 -12.87
C LEU A 195 8.47 18.85 -13.49
N VAL A 196 9.63 19.42 -13.83
CA VAL A 196 9.71 20.72 -14.51
C VAL A 196 9.08 20.66 -15.91
N SER A 197 9.16 19.51 -16.58
CA SER A 197 8.53 19.33 -17.90
C SER A 197 7.00 19.27 -17.84
N GLU A 198 6.46 18.86 -16.70
CA GLU A 198 5.02 18.74 -16.45
C GLU A 198 4.47 19.96 -15.69
N GLN A 199 5.15 21.11 -15.77
CA GLN A 199 4.70 22.34 -15.13
C GLN A 199 3.26 22.69 -15.54
N PRO A 200 2.35 22.96 -14.58
CA PRO A 200 0.99 23.37 -14.89
C PRO A 200 0.96 24.68 -15.69
N MET A 201 0.05 24.78 -16.67
CA MET A 201 -0.10 26.00 -17.48
C MET A 201 -0.50 27.23 -16.65
N ASP A 202 -1.24 27.02 -15.56
CA ASP A 202 -1.72 28.09 -14.65
C ASP A 202 -0.67 28.51 -13.60
N CYS A 203 0.59 28.09 -13.77
CA CYS A 203 1.63 28.34 -12.78
C CYS A 203 2.08 29.80 -12.80
N CYS A 204 2.12 30.43 -11.61
CA CYS A 204 2.57 31.81 -11.42
C CYS A 204 4.08 32.02 -11.65
N LEU A 205 4.85 30.93 -11.76
CA LEU A 205 6.32 30.93 -11.72
C LEU A 205 6.94 30.78 -13.12
N SER A 206 8.09 31.43 -13.32
CA SER A 206 9.00 31.11 -14.41
C SER A 206 9.49 29.64 -14.36
N LYS A 207 10.02 29.11 -15.46
CA LYS A 207 10.58 27.73 -15.50
C LYS A 207 11.71 27.55 -14.48
N ASP A 208 12.55 28.57 -14.30
CA ASP A 208 13.64 28.56 -13.33
C ASP A 208 13.12 28.68 -11.89
N GLY A 209 12.11 29.53 -11.66
CA GLY A 209 11.39 29.61 -10.38
C GLY A 209 10.74 28.28 -9.98
N TYR A 210 10.09 27.60 -10.93
CA TYR A 210 9.49 26.29 -10.71
C TYR A 210 10.55 25.20 -10.45
N LYS A 211 11.67 25.22 -11.18
CA LYS A 211 12.81 24.33 -10.92
C LYS A 211 13.37 24.49 -9.52
N ASN A 212 13.48 25.73 -9.02
CA ASN A 212 13.88 26.01 -7.65
C ASN A 212 12.87 25.46 -6.64
N TYR A 213 11.58 25.67 -6.86
CA TYR A 213 10.50 25.10 -6.03
C TYR A 213 10.58 23.57 -5.94
N ILE A 214 10.69 22.88 -7.07
CA ILE A 214 10.82 21.42 -7.12
C ILE A 214 12.10 20.96 -6.42
N SER A 215 13.21 21.68 -6.59
CA SER A 215 14.47 21.36 -5.91
C SER A 215 14.36 21.47 -4.38
N LEU A 216 13.62 22.47 -3.89
CA LEU A 216 13.30 22.63 -2.46
C LEU A 216 12.39 21.51 -1.96
N LEU A 217 11.35 21.16 -2.71
CA LEU A 217 10.46 20.05 -2.37
C LEU A 217 11.24 18.73 -2.27
N LEU A 218 12.05 18.41 -3.28
CA LEU A 218 12.86 17.20 -3.29
C LEU A 218 13.94 17.20 -2.20
N SER A 219 14.40 18.36 -1.72
CA SER A 219 15.33 18.41 -0.59
C SER A 219 14.73 17.84 0.71
N VAL A 220 13.41 17.91 0.88
CA VAL A 220 12.69 17.40 2.06
C VAL A 220 12.14 16.01 1.80
N PHE A 221 11.40 15.83 0.71
CA PHE A 221 10.59 14.63 0.51
C PHE A 221 11.36 13.47 -0.11
N TYR A 222 12.44 13.71 -0.86
CA TYR A 222 13.15 12.65 -1.59
C TYR A 222 13.76 11.58 -0.67
N LEU A 223 14.09 11.96 0.58
CA LEU A 223 14.59 11.02 1.59
C LEU A 223 13.47 10.09 2.11
N ALA A 224 12.22 10.55 2.10
CA ALA A 224 11.06 9.78 2.55
C ALA A 224 10.41 8.99 1.40
N THR A 225 10.26 9.61 0.22
CA THR A 225 9.56 9.04 -0.93
C THR A 225 10.30 9.33 -2.24
N ARG A 226 10.48 8.28 -3.05
CA ARG A 226 11.03 8.37 -4.43
C ARG A 226 9.98 8.01 -5.49
N ASN A 227 8.72 8.02 -5.11
CA ASN A 227 7.61 7.67 -5.99
C ASN A 227 7.18 8.91 -6.77
N LEU A 228 7.45 8.93 -8.08
CA LEU A 228 7.22 10.10 -8.94
C LEU A 228 5.77 10.62 -8.90
N PRO A 229 4.71 9.79 -9.01
CA PRO A 229 3.32 10.26 -8.90
C PRO A 229 3.00 10.90 -7.55
N GLU A 230 3.60 10.40 -6.46
CA GLU A 230 3.36 10.97 -5.13
C GLU A 230 4.08 12.31 -4.96
N LEU A 231 5.31 12.40 -5.48
CA LEU A 231 6.07 13.65 -5.51
C LEU A 231 5.38 14.71 -6.39
N LYS A 232 4.80 14.29 -7.52
CA LYS A 232 3.97 15.15 -8.37
C LYS A 232 2.75 15.67 -7.62
N HIS A 233 2.00 14.78 -6.98
CA HIS A 233 0.83 15.16 -6.18
C HIS A 233 1.20 16.14 -5.05
N LEU A 234 2.31 15.89 -4.33
CA LEU A 234 2.81 16.82 -3.31
C LEU A 234 3.23 18.17 -3.90
N ALA A 235 3.84 18.16 -5.08
CA ALA A 235 4.23 19.37 -5.79
C ALA A 235 3.01 20.21 -6.15
N GLU A 236 1.97 19.60 -6.71
CA GLU A 236 0.71 20.27 -7.05
C GLU A 236 -0.02 20.81 -5.80
N LEU A 237 -0.07 20.01 -4.72
CA LEU A 237 -0.75 20.37 -3.47
C LEU A 237 -0.16 21.62 -2.79
N HIS A 238 1.17 21.72 -2.80
CA HIS A 238 1.90 22.80 -2.14
C HIS A 238 2.27 23.96 -3.06
N LEU A 239 2.02 23.85 -4.38
CA LEU A 239 2.37 24.88 -5.35
C LEU A 239 1.68 26.21 -5.03
N LYS A 240 0.38 26.16 -4.74
CA LYS A 240 -0.40 27.36 -4.36
C LYS A 240 0.20 28.04 -3.12
N LEU A 241 0.46 27.25 -2.07
CA LEU A 241 1.05 27.72 -0.81
C LEU A 241 2.44 28.34 -0.95
N TYR A 242 3.18 27.93 -1.98
CA TYR A 242 4.47 28.50 -2.32
C TYR A 242 4.33 29.79 -3.15
N CYS A 243 3.34 29.84 -4.06
CA CYS A 243 2.98 31.04 -4.83
C CYS A 243 2.33 32.14 -3.97
N ASP A 244 1.66 31.82 -2.84
CA ASP A 244 0.95 32.80 -1.99
C ASP A 244 1.70 34.12 -1.72
N PRO A 245 2.95 34.13 -1.19
CA PRO A 245 3.70 35.38 -0.94
C PRO A 245 4.08 36.14 -2.23
N ILE A 246 4.20 35.44 -3.35
CA ILE A 246 4.51 36.04 -4.66
C ILE A 246 3.26 36.73 -5.22
N MET A 247 2.10 36.07 -5.10
CA MET A 247 0.81 36.61 -5.52
C MET A 247 0.38 37.82 -4.66
N LYS A 248 0.81 37.87 -3.39
CA LYS A 248 0.59 39.00 -2.47
C LYS A 248 1.63 40.13 -2.62
N GLU A 249 2.56 40.01 -3.58
CA GLU A 249 3.68 40.93 -3.80
C GLU A 249 4.59 41.15 -2.55
N GLU A 250 4.57 40.21 -1.60
CA GLU A 250 5.41 40.26 -0.40
C GLU A 250 6.85 39.78 -0.67
N ALA A 251 7.05 38.99 -1.73
CA ALA A 251 8.34 38.43 -2.11
C ALA A 251 8.49 38.29 -3.63
N LYS A 252 9.74 38.34 -4.11
CA LYS A 252 10.09 38.04 -5.51
C LYS A 252 10.49 36.59 -5.71
N GLU A 253 10.46 36.10 -6.96
CA GLU A 253 10.89 34.73 -7.31
C GLU A 253 12.35 34.44 -6.87
N ASP A 254 13.21 35.45 -6.87
CA ASP A 254 14.63 35.32 -6.50
C ASP A 254 14.88 35.22 -4.98
N GLU A 255 13.89 35.54 -4.15
CA GLU A 255 14.03 35.57 -2.68
C GLU A 255 13.85 34.18 -2.05
N LEU A 256 14.68 33.22 -2.49
CA LEU A 256 14.61 31.80 -2.12
C LEU A 256 14.58 31.56 -0.60
N ARG A 257 15.29 32.38 0.18
CA ARG A 257 15.36 32.24 1.65
C ARG A 257 14.03 32.59 2.33
N PHE A 258 13.33 33.61 1.83
CA PHE A 258 12.04 34.02 2.37
C PHE A 258 10.97 32.98 2.04
N LEU A 259 10.93 32.55 0.77
CA LEU A 259 10.02 31.50 0.30
C LEU A 259 10.22 30.19 1.03
N TRP A 260 11.49 29.79 1.26
CA TRP A 260 11.82 28.61 2.06
C TRP A 260 11.29 28.71 3.49
N LYS A 261 11.52 29.84 4.18
CA LYS A 261 11.07 30.04 5.57
C LYS A 261 9.54 29.96 5.71
N ASN A 262 8.80 30.39 4.68
CA ASN A 262 7.34 30.30 4.64
C ASN A 262 6.84 28.86 4.43
N ILE A 263 7.45 28.11 3.50
CA ILE A 263 6.97 26.77 3.10
C ILE A 263 7.51 25.63 3.97
N GLU A 264 8.71 25.77 4.55
CA GLU A 264 9.39 24.76 5.37
C GLU A 264 8.50 24.14 6.48
N PRO A 265 7.79 24.91 7.34
CA PRO A 265 6.94 24.32 8.36
C PRO A 265 5.76 23.53 7.77
N LYS A 266 5.22 23.97 6.63
CA LYS A 266 4.15 23.28 5.91
C LYS A 266 4.66 21.94 5.34
N PHE A 267 5.86 21.92 4.76
CA PHE A 267 6.52 20.70 4.29
C PHE A 267 6.81 19.72 5.43
N LYS A 268 7.37 20.18 6.55
CA LYS A 268 7.64 19.32 7.72
C LYS A 268 6.36 18.69 8.28
N LYS A 269 5.24 19.41 8.29
CA LYS A 269 3.93 18.86 8.68
C LYS A 269 3.48 17.79 7.69
N ALA A 270 3.54 18.08 6.39
CA ALA A 270 3.14 17.15 5.33
C ALA A 270 4.02 15.89 5.27
N LEU A 271 5.31 15.99 5.64
CA LEU A 271 6.24 14.85 5.70
C LEU A 271 5.75 13.73 6.62
N SER A 272 5.08 14.08 7.72
CA SER A 272 4.52 13.10 8.66
C SER A 272 3.25 12.41 8.15
N THR A 273 2.64 12.94 7.08
CA THR A 273 1.32 12.50 6.57
C THR A 273 1.34 12.08 5.10
N VAL A 274 2.52 11.99 4.46
CA VAL A 274 2.68 11.80 3.00
C VAL A 274 1.81 10.68 2.43
N TYR A 275 1.83 9.50 3.05
CA TYR A 275 1.05 8.34 2.58
C TYR A 275 -0.25 8.11 3.32
N LEU A 276 -0.47 8.82 4.43
CA LEU A 276 -1.62 8.56 5.29
C LEU A 276 -2.92 9.09 4.66
N ARG A 277 -2.83 10.01 3.69
CA ARG A 277 -3.98 10.67 3.04
C ARG A 277 -5.07 11.03 4.06
N GLU A 278 -4.66 11.52 5.24
CA GLU A 278 -5.56 11.79 6.37
C GLU A 278 -6.63 12.82 6.03
N VAL A 279 -6.37 13.61 4.99
CA VAL A 279 -7.24 14.64 4.46
C VAL A 279 -7.35 14.36 2.95
N SER A 280 -8.58 14.22 2.45
CA SER A 280 -8.81 14.17 1.00
C SER A 280 -8.20 15.42 0.35
N SER A 281 -7.69 15.32 -0.88
CA SER A 281 -7.16 16.47 -1.62
C SER A 281 -8.16 17.64 -1.64
N GLU A 282 -9.45 17.35 -1.77
CA GLU A 282 -10.54 18.33 -1.69
C GLU A 282 -10.71 18.97 -0.30
N GLN A 283 -10.57 18.17 0.76
CA GLN A 283 -10.66 18.69 2.14
C GLN A 283 -9.44 19.55 2.46
N PHE A 284 -8.26 19.21 1.91
CA PHE A 284 -7.06 20.02 2.07
C PHE A 284 -7.19 21.35 1.35
N MET A 285 -7.72 21.35 0.11
CA MET A 285 -8.01 22.59 -0.64
C MET A 285 -9.07 23.46 0.07
N LYS A 286 -10.14 22.86 0.60
CA LYS A 286 -11.13 23.60 1.41
C LYS A 286 -10.56 24.16 2.70
N ILE A 287 -9.66 23.42 3.36
CA ILE A 287 -8.93 23.92 4.53
C ILE A 287 -8.06 25.12 4.12
N GLN A 288 -7.40 25.06 2.96
CA GLN A 288 -6.60 26.17 2.43
C GLN A 288 -7.46 27.42 2.16
N GLU A 289 -8.60 27.27 1.49
CA GLU A 289 -9.53 28.39 1.24
C GLU A 289 -10.10 28.97 2.54
N SER A 290 -10.36 28.11 3.53
CA SER A 290 -10.87 28.54 4.83
C SER A 290 -9.82 29.14 5.77
N MET A 291 -8.51 29.02 5.50
CA MET A 291 -7.46 29.62 6.35
C MET A 291 -7.36 31.14 6.19
N ASP A 292 -7.91 31.71 5.10
CA ASP A 292 -8.09 33.16 4.94
C ASP A 292 -9.32 33.70 5.70
N SER A 293 -10.15 32.82 6.28
CA SER A 293 -11.23 33.16 7.20
C SER A 293 -10.87 32.63 8.60
N GLU A 294 -11.08 33.38 9.68
CA GLU A 294 -10.74 32.95 11.05
C GLU A 294 -11.61 31.79 11.61
N VAL A 295 -12.08 30.88 10.76
CA VAL A 295 -12.88 29.72 11.15
C VAL A 295 -11.98 28.51 11.28
N LYS A 296 -11.71 28.11 12.52
CA LYS A 296 -11.01 26.86 12.85
C LYS A 296 -11.83 25.66 12.37
N VAL A 297 -11.57 25.19 11.14
CA VAL A 297 -12.03 23.86 10.72
C VAL A 297 -11.37 22.84 11.66
N PRO A 298 -12.14 21.94 12.30
CA PRO A 298 -11.56 21.01 13.26
C PRO A 298 -10.54 20.10 12.57
N GLN A 299 -9.27 20.19 12.97
CA GLN A 299 -8.18 19.28 12.57
C GLN A 299 -8.40 17.88 13.17
N ASN A 300 -9.49 17.21 12.80
CA ASN A 300 -10.02 16.04 13.49
C ASN A 300 -9.63 14.69 12.85
N ASN A 301 -8.57 14.63 12.04
CA ASN A 301 -8.24 13.42 11.27
C ASN A 301 -6.91 12.75 11.64
N LYS A 302 -6.28 13.09 12.76
CA LYS A 302 -5.47 12.04 13.42
C LYS A 302 -6.46 10.95 13.80
N LEU A 303 -6.19 9.70 13.43
CA LEU A 303 -6.89 8.48 13.87
C LEU A 303 -6.86 8.41 15.40
N ASN A 304 -7.63 9.27 16.05
CA ASN A 304 -7.70 9.44 17.48
C ASN A 304 -8.56 8.28 17.98
N LEU A 305 -7.96 7.09 18.11
CA LEU A 305 -8.53 6.01 18.91
C LEU A 305 -8.92 6.51 20.31
N THR A 306 -8.31 7.60 20.79
CA THR A 306 -8.66 8.34 22.01
C THR A 306 -10.10 8.89 22.09
N LYS A 307 -10.94 8.72 21.05
CA LYS A 307 -12.37 9.05 21.09
C LYS A 307 -13.31 7.85 21.19
N ILE A 308 -12.80 6.62 21.28
CA ILE A 308 -13.66 5.43 21.41
C ILE A 308 -14.25 5.38 22.82
N GLU A 309 -15.55 5.66 22.94
CA GLU A 309 -16.30 5.45 24.17
C GLU A 309 -16.70 3.98 24.31
N LEU A 310 -16.26 3.34 25.40
CA LEU A 310 -16.58 1.95 25.72
C LEU A 310 -17.47 1.89 26.98
N PRO A 311 -18.35 0.88 27.11
CA PRO A 311 -19.05 0.63 28.37
C PRO A 311 -18.10 0.41 29.54
N PHE A 312 -18.54 0.73 30.76
CA PHE A 312 -17.71 0.66 31.98
C PHE A 312 -17.00 -0.68 32.16
N TYR A 313 -17.74 -1.79 32.12
CA TYR A 313 -17.15 -3.14 32.26
C TYR A 313 -16.24 -3.50 31.10
N SER A 314 -16.56 -3.08 29.87
CA SER A 314 -15.68 -3.25 28.71
C SER A 314 -14.34 -2.52 28.88
N LYS A 315 -14.33 -1.34 29.52
CA LYS A 315 -13.09 -0.62 29.85
C LYS A 315 -12.22 -1.44 30.82
N PHE A 316 -12.80 -1.97 31.89
CA PHE A 316 -12.07 -2.79 32.86
C PHE A 316 -11.62 -4.14 32.29
N LEU A 317 -12.43 -4.79 31.45
CA LEU A 317 -12.04 -6.00 30.73
C LEU A 317 -10.85 -5.74 29.82
N LEU A 318 -10.86 -4.62 29.09
CA LEU A 318 -9.76 -4.25 28.21
C LEU A 318 -8.48 -3.90 28.98
N ILE A 319 -8.59 -3.19 30.11
CA ILE A 319 -7.47 -2.93 31.04
C ILE A 319 -6.88 -4.24 31.56
N SER A 320 -7.75 -5.16 31.99
CA SER A 320 -7.34 -6.47 32.51
C SER A 320 -6.65 -7.32 31.45
N ALA A 321 -7.16 -7.30 30.22
CA ALA A 321 -6.55 -7.98 29.08
C ALA A 321 -5.18 -7.40 28.70
N TYR A 322 -5.00 -6.08 28.79
CA TYR A 322 -3.72 -5.44 28.60
C TYR A 322 -2.72 -5.88 29.68
N LEU A 323 -3.11 -5.83 30.95
CA LEU A 323 -2.28 -6.32 32.06
C LEU A 323 -1.93 -7.80 31.92
N ALA A 324 -2.88 -8.64 31.52
CA ALA A 324 -2.63 -10.06 31.26
C ALA A 324 -1.61 -10.26 30.12
N SER A 325 -1.67 -9.45 29.06
CA SER A 325 -0.77 -9.59 27.90
C SER A 325 0.65 -9.13 28.17
N TYR A 326 0.82 -8.05 28.92
CA TYR A 326 2.12 -7.40 29.12
C TYR A 326 2.81 -7.79 30.42
N ASN A 327 2.07 -8.26 31.43
CA ASN A 327 2.68 -8.80 32.64
C ASN A 327 2.92 -10.31 32.54
N PRO A 328 4.07 -10.81 33.03
CA PRO A 328 4.28 -12.24 33.13
C PRO A 328 3.31 -12.87 34.16
N PRO A 329 2.80 -14.10 33.92
CA PRO A 329 1.86 -14.75 34.84
C PRO A 329 2.43 -14.95 36.25
N LYS A 330 3.78 -15.05 36.36
CA LYS A 330 4.49 -15.14 37.64
C LYS A 330 4.33 -13.89 38.52
N SER A 331 3.97 -12.74 37.95
CA SER A 331 3.77 -11.49 38.68
C SER A 331 2.32 -11.23 39.11
N ASP A 332 1.36 -12.05 38.67
CA ASP A 332 -0.05 -11.85 39.03
C ASP A 332 -0.24 -11.98 40.56
N LYS A 333 0.46 -12.96 41.16
CA LYS A 333 0.68 -13.10 42.61
C LYS A 333 1.56 -12.00 43.23
N ARG A 334 1.70 -10.83 42.62
CA ARG A 334 2.30 -9.65 43.26
C ARG A 334 1.36 -8.46 43.16
N PHE A 335 0.58 -8.40 42.09
CA PHE A 335 -0.31 -7.28 41.81
C PHE A 335 -1.77 -7.50 42.21
N PHE A 336 -2.28 -8.74 42.19
CA PHE A 336 -3.73 -8.99 42.18
C PHE A 336 -4.31 -9.79 43.37
N THR A 337 -3.52 -10.07 44.39
CA THR A 337 -3.97 -10.67 45.66
C THR A 337 -3.51 -9.81 46.84
N LYS A 338 -4.24 -9.81 47.94
CA LYS A 338 -3.95 -8.88 49.06
C LYS A 338 -2.79 -9.34 49.95
N ASN A 339 -2.47 -10.65 49.94
CA ASN A 339 -1.50 -11.27 50.86
C ASN A 339 -0.39 -12.03 50.11
N HIS A 340 0.42 -11.32 49.31
CA HIS A 340 1.41 -11.96 48.43
C HIS A 340 2.72 -12.40 49.09
N GLY A 341 2.96 -12.07 50.36
CA GLY A 341 4.21 -12.36 51.05
C GLY A 341 5.43 -11.63 50.45
N LYS A 342 6.55 -11.63 51.18
CA LYS A 342 7.81 -11.02 50.70
C LYS A 342 8.62 -12.05 49.92
N LYS A 343 8.75 -11.87 48.60
CA LYS A 343 9.60 -12.72 47.76
C LYS A 343 11.02 -12.14 47.66
N ARG A 344 12.03 -12.89 48.09
CA ARG A 344 13.45 -12.47 48.04
C ARG A 344 13.91 -12.38 46.58
N LYS A 345 14.28 -11.19 46.11
CA LYS A 345 14.84 -10.97 44.76
C LYS A 345 16.34 -11.29 44.80
N THR A 346 16.84 -12.15 43.91
CA THR A 346 18.29 -12.40 43.74
C THR A 346 18.88 -11.45 42.68
N GLN A 347 20.19 -11.19 42.74
CA GLN A 347 20.86 -10.29 41.77
C GLN A 347 20.69 -10.74 40.31
N ALA A 348 20.62 -12.05 40.05
CA ALA A 348 20.35 -12.60 38.73
C ALA A 348 18.94 -12.25 38.22
N MET A 349 17.92 -12.29 39.10
CA MET A 349 16.55 -11.90 38.76
C MET A 349 16.43 -10.40 38.47
N ILE A 350 17.19 -9.57 39.16
CA ILE A 350 17.24 -8.11 38.93
C ILE A 350 17.89 -7.81 37.57
N LYS A 351 19.01 -8.46 37.24
CA LYS A 351 19.67 -8.33 35.93
C LYS A 351 18.80 -8.86 34.78
N ALA A 352 18.03 -9.94 34.99
CA ALA A 352 17.09 -10.45 34.00
C ALA A 352 15.91 -9.49 33.75
N LYS A 353 15.38 -8.84 34.80
CA LYS A 353 14.33 -7.83 34.69
C LYS A 353 14.77 -6.61 33.88
N GLN A 354 16.03 -6.16 34.05
CA GLN A 354 16.58 -5.04 33.28
C GLN A 354 16.78 -5.34 31.79
N LYS A 355 16.93 -6.62 31.40
CA LYS A 355 17.14 -7.02 30.00
C LYS A 355 15.84 -7.28 29.23
N SER A 356 14.71 -7.51 29.90
CA SER A 356 13.44 -7.85 29.25
C SER A 356 12.42 -6.72 29.38
N CYS A 357 12.38 -5.81 28.41
CA CYS A 357 11.25 -4.87 28.29
C CYS A 357 10.10 -5.58 27.56
N SER A 358 9.05 -5.95 28.30
CA SER A 358 7.92 -6.71 27.74
C SER A 358 7.15 -5.90 26.69
N GLN A 359 7.22 -4.57 26.79
CA GLN A 359 6.64 -3.64 25.80
C GLN A 359 7.28 -3.77 24.41
N LEU A 360 8.58 -4.04 24.32
CA LEU A 360 9.28 -4.20 23.03
C LEU A 360 9.06 -5.58 22.40
N VAL A 361 8.84 -6.62 23.21
CA VAL A 361 8.54 -7.98 22.75
C VAL A 361 7.12 -8.09 22.19
N GLY A 362 6.21 -7.25 22.70
CA GLY A 362 4.81 -7.23 22.31
C GLY A 362 3.91 -8.11 23.20
N PRO A 363 2.59 -8.12 22.93
CA PRO A 363 1.62 -8.73 23.82
C PRO A 363 1.68 -10.27 23.77
N LYS A 364 1.62 -10.91 24.93
CA LYS A 364 1.64 -12.38 25.09
C LYS A 364 0.21 -12.93 25.18
N PRO A 365 -0.06 -14.14 24.64
CA PRO A 365 -1.36 -14.77 24.79
C PRO A 365 -1.63 -15.13 26.25
N PHE A 366 -2.87 -15.01 26.69
CA PHE A 366 -3.33 -15.35 28.04
C PHE A 366 -4.66 -16.10 27.99
N PRO A 367 -4.92 -17.04 28.92
CA PRO A 367 -6.19 -17.78 28.97
C PRO A 367 -7.32 -16.90 29.52
N LEU A 368 -8.57 -17.23 29.18
CA LEU A 368 -9.78 -16.57 29.69
C LEU A 368 -9.83 -16.50 31.22
N ASP A 369 -9.46 -17.59 31.90
CA ASP A 369 -9.49 -17.64 33.37
C ASP A 369 -8.59 -16.57 34.01
N ARG A 370 -7.42 -16.33 33.40
CA ARG A 370 -6.49 -15.30 33.87
C ARG A 370 -7.05 -13.89 33.65
N LEU A 371 -7.76 -13.68 32.54
CA LEU A 371 -8.45 -12.40 32.28
C LEU A 371 -9.50 -12.11 33.35
N LEU A 372 -10.38 -13.08 33.60
CA LEU A 372 -11.46 -12.93 34.58
C LEU A 372 -10.90 -12.75 35.99
N ALA A 373 -9.86 -13.50 36.36
CA ALA A 373 -9.20 -13.34 37.66
C ALA A 373 -8.63 -11.92 37.86
N ILE A 374 -7.98 -11.35 36.84
CA ILE A 374 -7.46 -9.99 36.89
C ILE A 374 -8.62 -8.97 36.93
N PHE A 375 -9.65 -9.17 36.11
CA PHE A 375 -10.84 -8.32 36.07
C PHE A 375 -11.54 -8.22 37.42
N TYR A 376 -11.84 -9.36 38.06
CA TYR A 376 -12.47 -9.40 39.38
C TYR A 376 -11.55 -8.92 40.51
N SER A 377 -10.22 -8.89 40.30
CA SER A 377 -9.28 -8.34 41.29
C SER A 377 -9.18 -6.82 41.25
N ILE A 378 -9.41 -6.22 40.09
CA ILE A 378 -9.25 -4.77 39.85
C ILE A 378 -10.55 -4.03 40.10
N ILE A 379 -11.70 -4.66 39.84
CA ILE A 379 -13.00 -4.04 40.12
C ILE A 379 -13.29 -4.10 41.61
N GLU A 380 -13.67 -2.95 42.19
CA GLU A 380 -14.01 -2.83 43.61
C GLU A 380 -15.39 -3.44 43.93
N ASP A 381 -16.30 -3.43 42.94
CA ASP A 381 -17.65 -4.00 43.05
C ASP A 381 -17.69 -5.53 42.93
N LYS A 382 -18.57 -6.17 43.71
CA LYS A 382 -18.85 -7.61 43.57
C LYS A 382 -19.71 -7.86 42.33
N VAL A 383 -19.07 -8.08 41.19
CA VAL A 383 -19.74 -8.38 39.93
C VAL A 383 -19.97 -9.89 39.78
N ALA A 384 -21.22 -10.30 39.55
CA ALA A 384 -21.53 -11.71 39.25
C ALA A 384 -21.06 -12.09 37.83
N PRO A 385 -20.59 -13.33 37.60
CA PRO A 385 -20.25 -13.85 36.28
C PRO A 385 -21.52 -14.05 35.43
N THR A 386 -22.01 -12.96 34.84
CA THR A 386 -23.18 -12.98 33.96
C THR A 386 -22.77 -13.25 32.51
N ALA A 387 -23.70 -13.79 31.71
CA ALA A 387 -23.51 -13.98 30.27
C ALA A 387 -23.07 -12.69 29.56
N HIS A 388 -23.52 -11.52 30.05
CA HIS A 388 -23.14 -10.22 29.50
C HIS A 388 -21.63 -9.94 29.52
N ILE A 389 -20.88 -10.43 30.52
CA ILE A 389 -19.42 -10.26 30.59
C ILE A 389 -18.75 -11.02 29.45
N PHE A 390 -19.17 -12.27 29.23
CA PHE A 390 -18.67 -13.08 28.12
C PHE A 390 -19.05 -12.46 26.77
N THR A 391 -20.29 -11.96 26.62
CA THR A 391 -20.70 -11.21 25.42
C THR A 391 -19.83 -9.97 25.19
N GLN A 392 -19.47 -9.22 26.25
CA GLN A 392 -18.58 -8.07 26.12
C GLN A 392 -17.17 -8.48 25.68
N ILE A 393 -16.64 -9.60 26.17
CA ILE A 393 -15.34 -10.14 25.72
C ILE A 393 -15.40 -10.48 24.24
N THR A 394 -16.44 -11.18 23.79
CA THR A 394 -16.65 -11.49 22.37
C THR A 394 -16.78 -10.22 21.54
N SER A 395 -17.53 -9.21 22.00
CA SER A 395 -17.62 -7.91 21.34
C SER A 395 -16.27 -7.19 21.24
N LEU A 396 -15.44 -7.24 22.27
CA LEU A 396 -14.08 -6.67 22.22
C LEU A 396 -13.17 -7.39 21.20
N VAL A 397 -13.38 -8.69 20.98
CA VAL A 397 -12.73 -9.45 19.90
C VAL A 397 -13.25 -9.04 18.53
N SER A 398 -14.58 -8.92 18.37
CA SER A 398 -15.21 -8.43 17.13
C SER A 398 -14.75 -7.03 16.76
N LEU A 399 -14.55 -6.15 17.76
CA LEU A 399 -14.00 -4.80 17.60
C LEU A 399 -12.47 -4.77 17.37
N ARG A 400 -11.80 -5.94 17.31
CA ARG A 400 -10.35 -6.11 17.16
C ARG A 400 -9.49 -5.45 18.26
N LEU A 401 -10.10 -5.06 19.38
CA LEU A 401 -9.40 -4.59 20.58
C LEU A 401 -8.70 -5.76 21.29
N LEU A 402 -9.30 -6.95 21.18
CA LEU A 402 -8.70 -8.24 21.51
C LEU A 402 -8.62 -9.14 20.27
N THR A 403 -7.77 -10.14 20.29
CA THR A 403 -7.71 -11.19 19.28
C THR A 403 -7.68 -12.55 19.95
N SER A 404 -8.51 -13.47 19.47
CA SER A 404 -8.45 -14.88 19.88
C SER A 404 -7.25 -15.53 19.21
N VAL A 405 -6.44 -16.25 19.98
CA VAL A 405 -5.22 -16.94 19.51
C VAL A 405 -5.38 -18.42 19.75
N GLY A 406 -5.44 -19.20 18.66
CA GLY A 406 -5.60 -20.66 18.71
C GLY A 406 -6.73 -21.12 17.78
N ASN A 407 -6.55 -22.30 17.18
CA ASN A 407 -7.55 -22.95 16.32
C ASN A 407 -8.42 -23.95 17.11
N ASP A 408 -8.14 -24.15 18.39
CA ASP A 408 -8.80 -25.16 19.22
C ASP A 408 -10.09 -24.59 19.84
N ASP A 409 -11.09 -25.47 19.94
CA ASP A 409 -12.46 -25.24 20.42
C ASP A 409 -12.69 -23.92 21.17
N PRO A 410 -13.47 -22.96 20.60
CA PRO A 410 -13.70 -21.65 21.21
C PRO A 410 -14.37 -21.74 22.59
N LEU A 411 -14.94 -22.89 22.93
CA LEU A 411 -15.63 -23.16 24.18
C LEU A 411 -14.73 -23.75 25.27
N SER A 412 -13.65 -24.45 24.92
CA SER A 412 -12.91 -25.27 25.90
C SER A 412 -11.83 -24.50 26.66
N SER A 413 -11.01 -23.71 25.95
CA SER A 413 -9.88 -22.99 26.55
C SER A 413 -9.41 -21.81 25.69
N PRO A 414 -10.28 -20.82 25.42
CA PRO A 414 -9.91 -19.70 24.56
C PRO A 414 -8.76 -18.90 25.16
N LYS A 415 -7.77 -18.62 24.31
CA LYS A 415 -6.64 -17.74 24.64
C LYS A 415 -6.82 -16.44 23.87
N TYR A 416 -6.57 -15.33 24.54
CA TYR A 416 -6.70 -14.00 23.98
C TYR A 416 -5.36 -13.27 24.00
N LYS A 417 -5.27 -12.25 23.15
CA LYS A 417 -4.16 -11.30 23.07
C LYS A 417 -4.72 -9.89 22.96
N SER A 418 -4.11 -8.95 23.67
CA SER A 418 -4.48 -7.53 23.59
C SER A 418 -3.81 -6.86 22.39
N ASN A 419 -4.59 -6.09 21.61
CA ASN A 419 -4.10 -5.36 20.44
C ASN A 419 -3.96 -3.85 20.68
N VAL A 420 -4.16 -3.39 21.91
CA VAL A 420 -4.17 -1.95 22.21
C VAL A 420 -2.79 -1.42 22.61
N SER A 421 -2.54 -0.16 22.25
CA SER A 421 -1.33 0.55 22.65
C SER A 421 -1.38 0.99 24.12
N PHE A 422 -0.20 1.25 24.69
CA PHE A 422 -0.09 1.79 26.04
C PHE A 422 -0.79 3.15 26.21
N ASP A 423 -0.68 4.03 25.22
CA ASP A 423 -1.31 5.36 25.29
C ASP A 423 -2.83 5.26 25.30
N PHE A 424 -3.40 4.36 24.50
CA PHE A 424 -4.84 4.11 24.47
C PHE A 424 -5.34 3.53 25.79
N ILE A 425 -4.66 2.53 26.34
CA ILE A 425 -5.09 1.94 27.61
C ILE A 425 -4.91 2.90 28.78
N ARG A 426 -3.87 3.74 28.76
CA ARG A 426 -3.65 4.80 29.75
C ARG A 426 -4.76 5.84 29.70
N PHE A 427 -5.21 6.21 28.50
CA PHE A 427 -6.38 7.08 28.32
C PHE A 427 -7.64 6.44 28.92
N ILE A 428 -7.97 5.19 28.55
CA ILE A 428 -9.13 4.48 29.10
C ILE A 428 -9.06 4.38 30.63
N SER A 429 -7.90 4.04 31.17
CA SER A 429 -7.68 3.90 32.61
C SER A 429 -7.94 5.22 33.34
N ARG A 430 -7.55 6.37 32.77
CA ARG A 430 -7.90 7.69 33.32
C ARG A 430 -9.40 7.94 33.32
N THR A 431 -10.16 7.49 32.31
CA THR A 431 -11.63 7.68 32.30
C THR A 431 -12.37 6.89 33.38
N VAL A 432 -11.73 5.87 33.96
CA VAL A 432 -12.27 5.08 35.07
C VAL A 432 -11.48 5.28 36.37
N ASN A 433 -10.64 6.32 36.44
CA ASN A 433 -9.78 6.64 37.59
C ASN A 433 -8.89 5.47 38.06
N PHE A 434 -8.41 4.64 37.13
CA PHE A 434 -7.53 3.51 37.42
C PHE A 434 -6.05 3.84 37.09
N GLU A 435 -5.14 3.62 38.05
CA GLU A 435 -3.71 3.87 37.87
C GLU A 435 -2.95 2.68 37.28
N ILE A 436 -3.10 2.47 35.96
CA ILE A 436 -2.52 1.32 35.23
C ILE A 436 -1.01 1.14 35.42
N VAL A 437 -0.25 2.22 35.57
CA VAL A 437 1.22 2.20 35.65
C VAL A 437 1.71 1.43 36.88
N GLN A 438 0.97 1.50 37.99
CA GLN A 438 1.32 0.78 39.22
C GLN A 438 1.25 -0.74 39.06
N TYR A 439 0.39 -1.21 38.16
CA TYR A 439 0.13 -2.63 37.92
C TYR A 439 1.00 -3.22 36.81
N LEU A 440 1.86 -2.42 36.15
CA LEU A 440 2.75 -2.92 35.10
C LEU A 440 4.09 -3.38 35.67
N TYR A 441 4.51 -4.58 35.25
CA TYR A 441 5.74 -5.22 35.74
C TYR A 441 7.02 -4.41 35.45
N ASP A 442 7.05 -3.75 34.29
CA ASP A 442 8.22 -3.00 33.82
C ASP A 442 8.38 -1.65 34.54
N TYR A 443 7.27 -1.03 34.97
CA TYR A 443 7.27 0.29 35.65
C TYR A 443 7.25 0.20 37.18
N SER A 444 6.83 -0.95 37.73
CA SER A 444 6.78 -1.16 39.18
C SER A 444 8.13 -1.62 39.72
N SER A 445 8.76 -0.77 40.52
CA SER A 445 10.03 -1.03 41.25
C SER A 445 9.99 -2.33 42.08
#